data_AF-A0A6P2YD67-F1
#
_entry.id   AF-A0A6P2YD67-F1
#
_cell.length_a   1.000
_cell.length_b   1.000
_cell.length_c   1.000
_cell.angle_alpha   90.00
_cell.angle_beta   90.00
_cell.angle_gamma   90.00
#
_symmetry.space_group_name_H-M   'P 1'
#
loop_
_entity.id
_entity.type
_entity.pdbx_description
1 polymer ?
#
loop_
_entity_poly.entity_id
_entity_poly.type
_entity_poly.pdbx_seq_one_letter_code
_entity_poly.pdbx_strand_id
1 'polypeptide(L)'
;MTKDRLGIATTHFEYDAFGRRIRKLNGSYASTDFLWDGMRLVQETYHDRQGEEALTYLYESNSYVPLARIDHGKAAANDADVRDAVYYFHNDVSGLPEELTDAGGELVWQARYKVWGNAVQEEWVARVSQRPTAVWGEVQAAVSAPAHAPRPQNLRFQGQYLDRETGLHYNTFRFYDPDIGRFITQDPIGLAGGINLHMYAPNPVSWIDPWGLRCGPGEATGAGRKVTPGRWLRGTHGNAGAFPESIAKKMKGRSFRDFDHFRSEFWKEVSMDPDLSGQFSKSNVSRMTNGLAPKASITQSVGKNTSYVIHHIEPIQHGGGVYDMDNLRIVTPRYHAEVLDPSYHY
;
A
#
# COMPACT_ATOMS: atom_id res chain seq x y z
N MET A 1 6.25 -28.80 4.62
CA MET A 1 5.77 -28.64 6.01
C MET A 1 5.92 -29.95 6.75
N THR A 2 6.61 -29.96 7.89
CA THR A 2 6.65 -31.13 8.78
C THR A 2 5.34 -31.21 9.53
N LYS A 3 4.60 -32.28 9.27
CA LYS A 3 3.41 -32.65 10.02
C LYS A 3 3.83 -33.30 11.33
N ASP A 4 3.16 -32.97 12.43
CA ASP A 4 3.32 -33.71 13.68
C ASP A 4 2.83 -35.17 13.53
N ARG A 5 2.91 -35.97 14.60
CA ARG A 5 2.43 -37.36 14.59
C ARG A 5 0.93 -37.50 14.22
N LEU A 6 0.17 -36.41 14.20
CA LEU A 6 -1.25 -36.34 13.84
C LEU A 6 -1.50 -35.74 12.44
N GLY A 7 -0.47 -35.34 11.71
CA GLY A 7 -0.65 -34.74 10.39
C GLY A 7 -0.74 -33.21 10.38
N ILE A 8 -0.57 -32.55 11.53
CA ILE A 8 -0.80 -31.11 11.73
C ILE A 8 0.52 -30.35 11.52
N ALA A 9 0.48 -29.32 10.67
CA ALA A 9 1.57 -28.36 10.53
C ALA A 9 1.21 -27.08 11.29
N THR A 10 2.14 -26.58 12.10
CA THR A 10 1.96 -25.34 12.86
C THR A 10 2.96 -24.30 12.38
N THR A 11 2.47 -23.08 12.14
CA THR A 11 3.31 -21.91 11.92
C THR A 11 3.07 -20.90 13.04
N HIS A 12 4.13 -20.24 13.52
CA HIS A 12 4.05 -19.19 14.54
C HIS A 12 4.58 -17.88 13.96
N PHE A 13 4.02 -16.77 14.40
CA PHE A 13 4.40 -15.43 13.94
C PHE A 13 4.79 -14.56 15.14
N GLU A 14 5.86 -13.80 15.01
CA GLU A 14 6.32 -12.82 16.00
C GLU A 14 6.22 -11.41 15.40
N TYR A 15 5.84 -10.44 16.22
CA TYR A 15 5.55 -9.07 15.81
C TYR A 15 6.31 -8.07 16.69
N ASP A 16 6.62 -6.91 16.12
CA ASP A 16 7.11 -5.77 16.90
C ASP A 16 5.97 -4.94 17.52
N ALA A 17 6.33 -3.89 18.27
CA ALA A 17 5.38 -3.02 18.94
C ALA A 17 4.49 -2.19 17.98
N PHE A 18 4.87 -2.09 16.70
CA PHE A 18 4.09 -1.42 15.66
C PHE A 18 3.17 -2.38 14.91
N GLY A 19 3.11 -3.66 15.33
CA GLY A 19 2.28 -4.69 14.70
C GLY A 19 2.86 -5.28 13.42
N ARG A 20 4.12 -4.97 13.08
CA ARG A 20 4.78 -5.52 11.91
C ARG A 20 5.34 -6.90 12.25
N ARG A 21 5.11 -7.88 11.38
CA ARG A 21 5.68 -9.23 11.55
C ARG A 21 7.18 -9.17 11.40
N ILE A 22 7.94 -9.59 12.41
CA ILE A 22 9.40 -9.63 12.39
C ILE A 22 9.94 -11.04 12.14
N ARG A 23 9.16 -12.08 12.44
CA ARG A 23 9.56 -13.47 12.23
C ARG A 23 8.37 -14.39 11.99
N LYS A 24 8.59 -15.41 11.14
CA LYS A 24 7.71 -16.57 10.94
C LYS A 24 8.49 -17.85 11.23
N LEU A 25 7.89 -18.78 11.98
CA LEU A 25 8.48 -20.06 12.38
C LEU A 25 7.64 -21.20 11.80
N ASN A 26 8.24 -21.96 10.88
CA ASN A 26 7.59 -23.09 10.21
C ASN A 26 8.03 -24.41 10.86
N GLY A 27 7.36 -24.78 11.95
CA GLY A 27 7.80 -25.87 12.82
C GLY A 27 9.16 -25.54 13.48
N SER A 28 10.01 -26.56 13.66
CA SER A 28 11.29 -26.43 14.37
C SER A 28 12.53 -26.32 13.46
N TYR A 29 12.37 -26.21 12.14
CA TYR A 29 13.50 -26.38 11.19
C TYR A 29 13.66 -25.26 10.18
N ALA A 30 12.68 -24.35 10.08
CA ALA A 30 12.76 -23.23 9.16
C ALA A 30 12.14 -21.98 9.77
N SER A 31 12.79 -20.84 9.58
CA SER A 31 12.25 -19.53 9.93
C SER A 31 12.44 -18.53 8.79
N THR A 32 11.63 -17.49 8.81
CA THR A 32 11.77 -16.33 7.93
C THR A 32 11.76 -15.08 8.79
N ASP A 33 12.82 -14.29 8.71
CA ASP A 33 12.93 -12.99 9.37
C ASP A 33 12.53 -11.90 8.37
N PHE A 34 11.86 -10.85 8.85
CA PHE A 34 11.31 -9.78 8.02
C PHE A 34 11.89 -8.42 8.43
N LEU A 35 12.39 -7.68 7.45
CA LEU A 35 12.91 -6.32 7.62
C LEU A 35 11.96 -5.30 6.97
N TRP A 36 11.77 -4.17 7.64
CA TRP A 36 10.79 -3.15 7.28
C TRP A 36 11.41 -1.77 7.12
N ASP A 37 10.96 -1.04 6.12
CA ASP A 37 11.15 0.40 5.92
C ASP A 37 9.80 1.10 6.18
N GLY A 38 9.67 1.78 7.33
CA GLY A 38 8.36 2.23 7.81
C GLY A 38 7.38 1.04 7.96
N MET A 39 6.25 1.11 7.25
CA MET A 39 5.24 0.04 7.19
C MET A 39 5.35 -0.81 5.92
N ARG A 40 6.46 -0.75 5.20
CA ARG A 40 6.69 -1.50 3.97
C ARG A 40 7.72 -2.61 4.21
N LEU A 41 7.34 -3.84 3.89
CA LEU A 41 8.25 -4.99 3.95
C LEU A 41 9.34 -4.78 2.89
N VAL A 42 10.61 -4.83 3.24
CA VAL A 42 11.72 -4.60 2.29
C VAL A 42 12.65 -5.78 2.14
N GLN A 43 12.66 -6.71 3.09
CA GLN A 43 13.45 -7.93 2.94
C GLN A 43 12.86 -9.09 3.75
N GLU A 44 13.01 -10.28 3.20
CA GLU A 44 12.79 -11.55 3.88
C GLU A 44 14.11 -12.33 3.92
N THR A 45 14.46 -12.86 5.08
CA THR A 45 15.66 -13.70 5.27
C THR A 45 15.21 -15.08 5.71
N TYR A 46 15.43 -16.08 4.87
CA TYR A 46 15.13 -17.48 5.15
C TYR A 46 16.29 -18.12 5.90
N HIS A 47 15.96 -18.88 6.95
CA HIS A 47 16.89 -19.72 7.66
C HIS A 47 16.36 -21.15 7.61
N ASP A 48 17.03 -22.02 6.85
CA ASP A 48 16.71 -23.45 6.77
C ASP A 48 17.98 -24.32 6.75
N ARG A 49 17.82 -25.62 6.51
CA ARG A 49 18.96 -26.57 6.48
C ARG A 49 19.95 -26.29 5.35
N GLN A 50 19.52 -25.57 4.31
CA GLN A 50 20.35 -25.17 3.19
C GLN A 50 21.18 -23.93 3.54
N GLY A 51 20.92 -23.28 4.68
CA GLY A 51 21.60 -22.09 5.19
C GLY A 51 20.73 -20.83 5.07
N GLU A 52 21.35 -19.67 5.22
CA GLU A 52 20.66 -18.39 5.10
C GLU A 52 20.51 -17.94 3.64
N GLU A 53 19.38 -17.32 3.30
CA GLU A 53 19.15 -16.71 1.99
C GLU A 53 18.21 -15.52 2.14
N ALA A 54 18.60 -14.37 1.62
CA ALA A 54 17.81 -13.15 1.72
C ALA A 54 17.21 -12.77 0.35
N LEU A 55 16.02 -12.19 0.38
CA LEU A 55 15.41 -11.51 -0.76
C LEU A 55 15.03 -10.08 -0.38
N THR A 56 15.57 -9.10 -1.09
CA THR A 56 15.24 -7.68 -0.90
C THR A 56 14.28 -7.21 -1.98
N TYR A 57 13.27 -6.45 -1.58
CA TYR A 57 12.27 -5.87 -2.46
C TYR A 57 12.52 -4.36 -2.64
N LEU A 58 12.48 -3.94 -3.89
CA LEU A 58 12.46 -2.54 -4.30
C LEU A 58 11.06 -2.22 -4.80
N TYR A 59 10.60 -1.01 -4.52
CA TYR A 59 9.25 -0.54 -4.83
C TYR A 59 9.30 0.74 -5.63
N GLU A 60 8.23 1.04 -6.34
CA GLU A 60 8.04 2.38 -6.90
C GLU A 60 8.09 3.46 -5.80
N SER A 61 8.45 4.69 -6.20
CA SER A 61 8.60 5.80 -5.26
C SER A 61 7.30 6.05 -4.49
N ASN A 62 7.39 6.06 -3.15
CA ASN A 62 6.25 6.27 -2.24
C ASN A 62 5.06 5.33 -2.49
N SER A 63 5.33 4.09 -2.91
CA SER A 63 4.31 3.11 -3.27
C SER A 63 4.58 1.75 -2.64
N TYR A 64 3.55 0.90 -2.66
CA TYR A 64 3.61 -0.53 -2.35
C TYR A 64 3.65 -1.39 -3.61
N VAL A 65 3.62 -0.78 -4.80
CA VAL A 65 3.83 -1.48 -6.08
C VAL A 65 5.29 -1.96 -6.15
N PRO A 66 5.53 -3.28 -6.21
CA PRO A 66 6.88 -3.81 -6.26
C PRO A 66 7.49 -3.56 -7.64
N LEU A 67 8.76 -3.17 -7.67
CA LEU A 67 9.51 -2.81 -8.88
C LEU A 67 10.54 -3.88 -9.21
N ALA A 68 11.34 -4.29 -8.22
CA ALA A 68 12.37 -5.31 -8.40
C ALA A 68 12.57 -6.15 -7.14
N ARG A 69 13.12 -7.35 -7.32
CA ARG A 69 13.55 -8.25 -6.26
C ARG A 69 15.02 -8.59 -6.47
N ILE A 70 15.79 -8.59 -5.39
CA ILE A 70 17.19 -8.98 -5.37
C ILE A 70 17.30 -10.23 -4.50
N ASP A 71 17.65 -11.36 -5.11
CA ASP A 71 17.93 -12.61 -4.41
C ASP A 71 19.44 -12.63 -4.14
N HIS A 72 19.79 -12.54 -2.86
CA HIS A 72 21.18 -12.45 -2.43
C HIS A 72 21.90 -13.76 -2.65
N GLY A 73 23.00 -13.72 -3.39
CA GLY A 73 23.72 -14.92 -3.79
C GLY A 73 24.32 -15.67 -2.59
N LYS A 74 24.28 -17.01 -2.62
CA LYS A 74 24.85 -17.86 -1.57
C LYS A 74 26.30 -18.21 -1.88
N ALA A 75 27.26 -17.64 -1.14
CA ALA A 75 28.68 -17.97 -1.26
C ALA A 75 28.89 -19.48 -1.00
N ALA A 76 29.25 -20.24 -2.05
CA ALA A 76 29.79 -21.58 -1.85
C ALA A 76 31.21 -21.45 -1.28
N ALA A 77 31.64 -22.40 -0.45
CA ALA A 77 32.94 -22.35 0.23
C ALA A 77 34.17 -22.15 -0.70
N ASN A 78 33.99 -22.37 -2.00
CA ASN A 78 35.05 -22.35 -3.01
C ASN A 78 34.73 -21.41 -4.20
N ASP A 79 33.71 -20.57 -4.11
CA ASP A 79 33.31 -19.66 -5.19
C ASP A 79 33.12 -18.24 -4.61
N ALA A 80 34.11 -17.38 -4.86
CA ALA A 80 34.15 -16.01 -4.34
C ALA A 80 33.42 -15.00 -5.25
N ASP A 81 33.00 -15.41 -6.46
CA ASP A 81 32.35 -14.55 -7.46
C ASP A 81 30.82 -14.70 -7.45
N VAL A 82 30.24 -14.93 -6.26
CA VAL A 82 28.80 -15.02 -6.12
C VAL A 82 28.15 -13.65 -6.36
N ARG A 83 27.25 -13.62 -7.34
CA ARG A 83 26.48 -12.42 -7.72
C ARG A 83 25.04 -12.57 -7.31
N ASP A 84 24.45 -11.45 -6.89
CA ASP A 84 23.02 -11.36 -6.66
C ASP A 84 22.24 -11.52 -7.97
N ALA A 85 21.08 -12.16 -7.88
CA ALA A 85 20.16 -12.25 -8.99
C ALA A 85 19.09 -11.15 -8.86
N VAL A 86 18.94 -10.34 -9.90
CA VAL A 86 17.93 -9.26 -9.94
C VAL A 86 16.79 -9.68 -10.85
N TYR A 87 15.57 -9.54 -10.34
CA TYR A 87 14.32 -9.78 -11.04
C TYR A 87 13.46 -8.52 -11.05
N TYR A 88 12.74 -8.29 -12.14
CA TYR A 88 11.87 -7.13 -12.32
C TYR A 88 10.41 -7.56 -12.35
N PHE A 89 9.58 -6.87 -11.58
CA PHE A 89 8.15 -7.12 -11.51
C PHE A 89 7.40 -6.49 -12.68
N HIS A 90 6.48 -7.25 -13.26
CA HIS A 90 5.43 -6.74 -14.13
C HIS A 90 4.10 -6.95 -13.42
N ASN A 91 3.45 -5.84 -13.07
CA ASN A 91 2.27 -5.82 -12.23
C ASN A 91 1.02 -5.46 -13.03
N ASP A 92 -0.14 -5.91 -12.55
CA ASP A 92 -1.42 -5.43 -13.05
C ASP A 92 -1.71 -3.97 -12.60
N VAL A 93 -2.88 -3.45 -12.99
CA VAL A 93 -3.31 -2.08 -12.65
C VAL A 93 -3.49 -1.83 -11.15
N SER A 94 -3.66 -2.88 -10.35
CA SER A 94 -3.77 -2.81 -8.88
C SER A 94 -2.41 -2.93 -8.19
N GLY A 95 -1.33 -3.16 -8.94
CA GLY A 95 0.00 -3.42 -8.40
C GLY A 95 0.23 -4.88 -7.98
N LEU A 96 -0.63 -5.81 -8.41
CA LEU A 96 -0.48 -7.24 -8.16
C LEU A 96 0.58 -7.83 -9.12
N PRO A 97 1.64 -8.48 -8.64
CA PRO A 97 2.62 -9.14 -9.50
C PRO A 97 2.01 -10.19 -10.43
N GLU A 98 2.17 -10.06 -11.74
CA GLU A 98 1.75 -11.07 -12.72
C GLU A 98 2.95 -11.81 -13.32
N GLU A 99 4.08 -11.13 -13.51
CA GLU A 99 5.29 -11.73 -14.10
C GLU A 99 6.58 -11.21 -13.41
N LEU A 100 7.64 -12.02 -13.50
CA LEU A 100 9.02 -11.61 -13.21
C LEU A 100 9.90 -11.88 -14.42
N THR A 101 10.76 -10.91 -14.76
CA THR A 101 11.84 -11.10 -15.73
C THR A 101 13.22 -10.99 -15.07
N ASP A 102 14.21 -11.72 -15.57
CA ASP A 102 15.61 -11.55 -15.13
C ASP A 102 16.26 -10.30 -15.75
N ALA A 103 17.55 -10.08 -15.43
CA ALA A 103 18.32 -8.95 -15.96
C ALA A 103 18.51 -8.95 -17.49
N GLY A 104 18.30 -10.10 -18.16
CA GLY A 104 18.27 -10.20 -19.61
C GLY A 104 16.90 -9.85 -20.22
N GLY A 105 15.87 -9.63 -19.40
CA GLY A 105 14.49 -9.42 -19.84
C GLY A 105 13.73 -10.72 -20.09
N GLU A 106 14.29 -11.88 -19.74
CA GLU A 106 13.66 -13.18 -19.95
C GLU A 106 12.66 -13.49 -18.84
N LEU A 107 11.49 -14.01 -19.21
CA LEU A 107 10.44 -14.41 -18.27
C LEU A 107 10.93 -15.59 -17.39
N VAL A 108 10.90 -15.43 -16.07
CA VAL A 108 11.34 -16.45 -15.11
C VAL A 108 10.24 -16.91 -14.16
N TRP A 109 9.18 -16.12 -13.98
CA TRP A 109 8.02 -16.49 -13.17
C TRP A 109 6.78 -15.80 -13.71
N GLN A 110 5.64 -16.48 -13.61
CA GLN A 110 4.35 -15.89 -13.95
C GLN A 110 3.25 -16.44 -13.05
N ALA A 111 2.19 -15.65 -12.88
CA ALA A 111 0.99 -16.04 -12.17
C ALA A 111 -0.28 -15.48 -12.82
N ARG A 112 -1.40 -16.15 -12.56
CA ARG A 112 -2.74 -15.70 -12.92
C ARG A 112 -3.64 -15.75 -11.71
N TYR A 113 -4.48 -14.73 -11.56
CA TYR A 113 -5.28 -14.53 -10.36
C TYR A 113 -6.78 -14.45 -10.66
N LYS A 114 -7.59 -14.84 -9.68
CA LYS A 114 -8.98 -14.42 -9.59
C LYS A 114 -9.04 -12.95 -9.17
N VAL A 115 -10.22 -12.34 -9.35
CA VAL A 115 -10.50 -10.93 -9.02
C VAL A 115 -10.09 -10.53 -7.60
N TRP A 116 -10.15 -11.45 -6.63
CA TRP A 116 -9.82 -11.21 -5.22
C TRP A 116 -8.42 -11.74 -4.83
N GLY A 117 -7.51 -11.87 -5.80
CA GLY A 117 -6.09 -12.12 -5.54
C GLY A 117 -5.72 -13.59 -5.27
N ASN A 118 -6.67 -14.53 -5.38
CA ASN A 118 -6.37 -15.96 -5.29
C ASN A 118 -5.67 -16.43 -6.58
N ALA A 119 -4.47 -17.00 -6.46
CA ALA A 119 -3.71 -17.49 -7.59
C ALA A 119 -4.32 -18.80 -8.12
N VAL A 120 -4.70 -18.83 -9.40
CA VAL A 120 -5.17 -20.04 -10.10
C VAL A 120 -4.04 -20.76 -10.85
N GLN A 121 -2.98 -20.02 -11.18
CA GLN A 121 -1.76 -20.54 -11.78
C GLN A 121 -0.59 -19.74 -11.23
N GLU A 122 0.49 -20.44 -10.90
CA GLU A 122 1.76 -19.85 -10.49
C GLU A 122 2.87 -20.81 -10.90
N GLU A 123 3.84 -20.36 -11.69
CA GLU A 123 4.94 -21.20 -12.12
C GLU A 123 6.25 -20.43 -12.31
N TRP A 124 7.36 -21.09 -11.94
CA TRP A 124 8.69 -20.68 -12.33
C TRP A 124 9.01 -21.28 -13.70
N VAL A 125 9.31 -20.42 -14.67
CA VAL A 125 9.65 -20.83 -16.03
C VAL A 125 11.10 -21.33 -16.01
N ALA A 126 11.26 -22.66 -16.11
CA ALA A 126 12.59 -23.25 -16.23
C ALA A 126 13.24 -22.77 -17.54
N ARG A 127 14.51 -22.37 -17.49
CA ARG A 127 15.31 -22.19 -18.70
C ARG A 127 15.35 -23.53 -19.44
N VAL A 128 14.55 -23.67 -20.50
CA VAL A 128 14.91 -24.61 -21.55
C VAL A 128 16.11 -23.95 -22.20
N SER A 129 17.32 -24.43 -21.88
CA SER A 129 18.49 -24.08 -22.66
C SER A 129 18.14 -24.41 -24.12
N GLN A 130 17.82 -23.41 -24.92
CA GLN A 130 17.82 -23.59 -26.36
C GLN A 130 19.27 -23.98 -26.67
N ARG A 131 19.54 -25.27 -26.87
CA ARG A 131 20.80 -25.68 -27.48
C ARG A 131 20.83 -24.95 -28.81
N PRO A 132 21.77 -24.01 -29.04
CA PRO A 132 22.05 -23.63 -30.40
C PRO A 132 22.41 -24.94 -31.12
N THR A 133 21.89 -25.15 -32.32
CA THR A 133 22.42 -26.20 -33.20
C THR A 133 23.93 -26.08 -33.21
N ALA A 134 24.63 -27.09 -32.70
CA ALA A 134 26.07 -27.04 -32.51
C ALA A 134 26.74 -26.80 -33.87
N VAL A 135 27.24 -25.58 -34.10
CA VAL A 135 28.22 -25.30 -35.13
C VAL A 135 29.51 -25.93 -34.62
N TRP A 136 29.98 -26.98 -35.30
CA TRP A 136 31.23 -27.67 -34.96
C TRP A 136 32.38 -26.67 -34.94
N GLY A 137 32.96 -26.41 -33.76
CA GLY A 137 34.21 -25.65 -33.60
C GLY A 137 34.23 -24.56 -32.52
N GLU A 138 33.09 -24.15 -31.97
CA GLU A 138 33.06 -23.12 -30.91
C GLU A 138 32.92 -23.75 -29.51
N VAL A 139 33.86 -23.44 -28.62
CA VAL A 139 33.73 -23.71 -27.19
C VAL A 139 32.84 -22.62 -26.59
N GLN A 140 31.54 -22.89 -26.51
CA GLN A 140 30.62 -22.03 -25.78
C GLN A 140 30.72 -22.32 -24.29
N ALA A 141 31.05 -21.28 -23.51
CA ALA A 141 30.93 -21.33 -22.06
C ALA A 141 29.45 -21.56 -21.72
N ALA A 142 29.16 -22.73 -21.14
CA ALA A 142 27.82 -23.05 -20.69
C ALA A 142 27.40 -21.98 -19.67
N VAL A 143 26.35 -21.21 -19.99
CA VAL A 143 25.69 -20.38 -19.00
C VAL A 143 25.07 -21.35 -17.99
N SER A 144 25.71 -21.48 -16.83
CA SER A 144 25.26 -22.35 -15.75
C SER A 144 23.80 -22.07 -15.45
N ALA A 145 22.96 -23.10 -15.51
CA ALA A 145 21.62 -23.04 -14.92
C ALA A 145 21.75 -22.63 -13.44
N PRO A 146 20.81 -21.86 -12.87
CA PRO A 146 20.88 -21.53 -11.46
C PRO A 146 20.92 -22.84 -10.67
N ALA A 147 21.97 -23.00 -9.85
CA ALA A 147 22.22 -24.21 -9.06
C ALA A 147 21.15 -24.46 -7.98
N HIS A 148 20.21 -23.53 -7.81
CA HIS A 148 19.14 -23.56 -6.83
C HIS A 148 17.80 -23.18 -7.46
N ALA A 149 16.73 -23.87 -7.04
CA ALA A 149 15.37 -23.47 -7.39
C ALA A 149 15.07 -22.10 -6.76
N PRO A 150 14.57 -21.10 -7.51
CA PRO A 150 14.30 -19.78 -6.95
C PRO A 150 13.33 -19.85 -5.77
N ARG A 151 13.53 -18.98 -4.78
CA ARG A 151 12.59 -18.86 -3.66
C ARG A 151 11.21 -18.39 -4.16
N PRO A 152 10.10 -18.86 -3.57
CA PRO A 152 8.76 -18.52 -4.01
C PRO A 152 8.51 -17.01 -4.02
N GLN A 153 7.76 -16.51 -4.99
CA GLN A 153 7.26 -15.14 -5.00
C GLN A 153 6.01 -15.03 -4.11
N ASN A 154 6.10 -14.29 -3.01
CA ASN A 154 5.04 -14.21 -2.01
C ASN A 154 4.30 -12.86 -1.97
N LEU A 155 4.76 -11.81 -2.65
CA LEU A 155 4.02 -10.55 -2.71
C LEU A 155 2.69 -10.75 -3.46
N ARG A 156 1.62 -10.13 -2.94
CA ARG A 156 0.26 -10.18 -3.51
C ARG A 156 -0.22 -8.76 -3.78
N PHE A 157 -1.51 -8.45 -3.53
CA PHE A 157 -1.95 -7.05 -3.62
C PHE A 157 -1.03 -6.16 -2.79
N GLN A 158 -0.96 -4.88 -3.13
CA GLN A 158 -0.13 -3.91 -2.43
C GLN A 158 -0.25 -4.03 -0.90
N GLY A 159 0.88 -4.26 -0.21
CA GLY A 159 0.95 -4.48 1.24
C GLY A 159 0.74 -5.93 1.71
N GLN A 160 0.33 -6.83 0.82
CA GLN A 160 0.03 -8.22 1.14
C GLN A 160 1.20 -9.18 0.89
N TYR A 161 1.34 -10.14 1.79
CA TYR A 161 2.29 -11.25 1.73
C TYR A 161 1.56 -12.59 1.84
N LEU A 162 1.72 -13.50 0.87
CA LEU A 162 1.16 -14.84 0.93
C LEU A 162 1.93 -15.73 1.92
N ASP A 163 1.23 -16.16 2.98
CA ASP A 163 1.69 -17.26 3.82
C ASP A 163 1.19 -18.57 3.25
N ARG A 164 2.04 -19.21 2.45
CA ARG A 164 1.76 -20.50 1.80
C ARG A 164 1.37 -21.61 2.77
N GLU A 165 1.76 -21.48 4.05
CA GLU A 165 1.39 -22.41 5.11
C GLU A 165 -0.09 -22.39 5.46
N THR A 166 -0.74 -21.25 5.28
CA THR A 166 -2.14 -21.03 5.63
C THR A 166 -3.02 -20.77 4.42
N GLY A 167 -2.43 -20.34 3.29
CA GLY A 167 -3.15 -19.80 2.13
C GLY A 167 -3.64 -18.36 2.32
N LEU A 168 -3.50 -17.81 3.53
CA LEU A 168 -3.89 -16.44 3.85
C LEU A 168 -2.81 -15.46 3.41
N HIS A 169 -3.25 -14.25 3.12
CA HIS A 169 -2.36 -13.12 2.86
C HIS A 169 -2.22 -12.29 4.14
N TYR A 170 -1.02 -12.24 4.70
CA TYR A 170 -0.68 -11.30 5.75
C TYR A 170 -0.72 -9.88 5.19
N ASN A 171 -1.53 -9.02 5.79
CA ASN A 171 -1.72 -7.63 5.40
C ASN A 171 -1.57 -6.74 6.64
N THR A 172 -0.32 -6.65 7.12
CA THR A 172 0.13 -5.88 8.29
C THR A 172 -0.67 -6.13 9.58
N PHE A 173 -1.85 -5.53 9.73
CA PHE A 173 -2.68 -5.67 10.94
C PHE A 173 -3.72 -6.80 10.84
N ARG A 174 -3.94 -7.37 9.66
CA ARG A 174 -4.96 -8.41 9.44
C ARG A 174 -4.48 -9.51 8.51
N PHE A 175 -5.17 -10.65 8.57
CA PHE A 175 -5.03 -11.73 7.60
C PHE A 175 -6.21 -11.67 6.61
N TYR A 176 -5.90 -11.62 5.33
CA TYR A 176 -6.84 -11.62 4.23
C TYR A 176 -6.98 -13.02 3.64
N ASP A 177 -8.21 -13.45 3.43
CA ASP A 177 -8.55 -14.68 2.74
C ASP A 177 -8.94 -14.35 1.28
N PRO A 178 -8.11 -14.72 0.29
CA PRO A 178 -8.35 -14.41 -1.11
C PRO A 178 -9.44 -15.29 -1.75
N ASP A 179 -9.81 -16.43 -1.15
CA ASP A 179 -10.87 -17.31 -1.68
C ASP A 179 -12.25 -16.68 -1.49
N ILE A 180 -12.45 -15.97 -0.39
CA ILE A 180 -13.72 -15.29 -0.05
C ILE A 180 -13.65 -13.76 -0.12
N GLY A 181 -12.47 -13.22 -0.46
CA GLY A 181 -12.25 -11.81 -0.73
C GLY A 181 -12.40 -10.89 0.48
N ARG A 182 -12.01 -11.32 1.69
CA ARG A 182 -12.21 -10.56 2.93
C ARG A 182 -11.19 -10.89 4.03
N PHE A 183 -11.10 -10.04 5.04
CA PHE A 183 -10.32 -10.31 6.25
C PHE A 183 -10.99 -11.34 7.16
N ILE A 184 -10.19 -12.24 7.74
CA ILE A 184 -10.68 -13.27 8.66
C ILE A 184 -10.87 -12.76 10.09
N THR A 185 -10.30 -11.61 10.42
CA THR A 185 -10.50 -10.90 11.68
C THR A 185 -11.26 -9.60 11.45
N GLN A 186 -11.94 -9.12 12.50
CA GLN A 186 -12.57 -7.81 12.49
C GLN A 186 -11.49 -6.71 12.40
N ASP A 187 -11.84 -5.59 11.78
CA ASP A 187 -11.00 -4.40 11.73
C ASP A 187 -10.56 -3.96 13.14
N PRO A 188 -9.25 -3.89 13.46
CA PRO A 188 -8.77 -3.52 14.79
C PRO A 188 -9.18 -2.12 15.22
N ILE A 189 -9.45 -1.22 14.27
CA ILE A 189 -10.01 0.11 14.56
C ILE A 189 -11.55 0.09 14.66
N GLY A 190 -12.15 -1.11 14.65
CA GLY A 190 -13.57 -1.34 14.88
C GLY A 190 -14.44 -0.69 13.83
N LEU A 191 -15.53 -0.06 14.25
CA LEU A 191 -16.44 0.65 13.33
C LEU A 191 -15.74 1.82 12.62
N ALA A 192 -14.61 2.32 13.12
CA ALA A 192 -13.80 3.29 12.39
C ALA A 192 -13.16 2.69 11.11
N GLY A 193 -13.21 1.37 10.91
CA GLY A 193 -12.87 0.64 9.67
C GLY A 193 -13.98 0.62 8.60
N GLY A 194 -15.23 0.75 9.04
CA GLY A 194 -16.40 0.56 8.19
C GLY A 194 -17.46 -0.26 8.91
N ILE A 195 -18.70 -0.21 8.41
CA ILE A 195 -19.78 -1.06 8.94
C ILE A 195 -19.55 -2.56 8.63
N ASN A 196 -18.76 -2.86 7.60
CA ASN A 196 -18.33 -4.21 7.28
C ASN A 196 -16.90 -4.40 7.78
N LEU A 197 -16.78 -4.90 9.01
CA LEU A 197 -15.51 -5.07 9.73
C LEU A 197 -14.55 -6.07 9.07
N HIS A 198 -15.01 -6.84 8.09
CA HIS A 198 -14.22 -7.84 7.38
C HIS A 198 -13.86 -7.40 5.95
N MET A 199 -14.36 -6.27 5.46
CA MET A 199 -14.16 -5.86 4.08
C MET A 199 -12.69 -5.52 3.80
N TYR A 200 -12.16 -6.02 2.67
CA TYR A 200 -10.85 -5.61 2.15
C TYR A 200 -10.93 -4.27 1.41
N ALA A 201 -11.59 -4.26 0.26
CA ALA A 201 -11.77 -3.06 -0.55
C ALA A 201 -13.19 -3.06 -1.18
N PRO A 202 -13.79 -1.89 -1.43
CA PRO A 202 -15.03 -1.81 -2.21
C PRO A 202 -14.87 -2.35 -3.64
N ASN A 203 -13.68 -2.22 -4.23
CA ASN A 203 -13.32 -2.76 -5.54
C ASN A 203 -11.80 -3.07 -5.57
N PRO A 204 -11.37 -4.33 -5.70
CA PRO A 204 -9.96 -4.71 -5.60
C PRO A 204 -9.12 -4.30 -6.82
N VAL A 205 -9.76 -3.89 -7.92
CA VAL A 205 -9.08 -3.44 -9.15
C VAL A 205 -8.72 -1.95 -9.08
N SER A 206 -9.55 -1.15 -8.41
CA SER A 206 -9.36 0.32 -8.32
C SER A 206 -9.05 0.83 -6.92
N TRP A 207 -9.07 -0.05 -5.92
CA TRP A 207 -8.78 0.25 -4.52
C TRP A 207 -7.89 -0.83 -3.90
N ILE A 208 -7.03 -0.38 -3.00
CA ILE A 208 -6.12 -1.21 -2.19
C ILE A 208 -6.27 -0.84 -0.71
N ASP A 209 -5.90 -1.75 0.18
CA ASP A 209 -5.75 -1.49 1.62
C ASP A 209 -4.38 -2.03 2.08
N PRO A 210 -3.28 -1.26 1.92
CA PRO A 210 -1.92 -1.75 2.14
C PRO A 210 -1.57 -2.03 3.60
N TRP A 211 -2.36 -1.53 4.54
CA TRP A 211 -2.14 -1.71 5.97
C TRP A 211 -3.17 -2.66 6.58
N GLY A 212 -4.27 -2.93 5.88
CA GLY A 212 -5.41 -3.61 6.48
C GLY A 212 -6.14 -2.68 7.44
N LEU A 213 -6.23 -1.37 7.16
CA LEU A 213 -6.98 -0.38 7.93
C LEU A 213 -7.77 0.53 6.97
N ARG A 214 -9.10 0.47 7.04
CA ARG A 214 -9.96 1.32 6.19
C ARG A 214 -10.44 2.57 6.94
N CYS A 215 -10.56 3.72 6.29
CA CYS A 215 -11.22 4.89 6.89
C CYS A 215 -12.76 4.77 6.79
N GLY A 216 -13.38 4.28 7.85
CA GLY A 216 -14.82 4.08 8.05
C GLY A 216 -15.51 5.21 8.83
N PRO A 217 -16.76 5.02 9.28
CA PRO A 217 -17.56 6.04 9.94
C PRO A 217 -16.91 6.62 11.20
N GLY A 218 -17.21 7.87 11.50
CA GLY A 218 -16.73 8.52 12.71
C GLY A 218 -17.44 9.82 13.02
N GLU A 219 -17.27 10.29 14.24
CA GLU A 219 -17.81 11.56 14.72
C GLU A 219 -16.81 12.69 14.49
N ALA A 220 -17.28 13.82 13.97
CA ALA A 220 -16.43 15.00 13.84
C ALA A 220 -16.12 15.62 15.20
N THR A 221 -14.82 15.71 15.50
CA THR A 221 -14.27 16.32 16.72
C THR A 221 -13.43 17.54 16.35
N GLY A 222 -12.80 18.19 17.35
CA GLY A 222 -12.03 19.41 17.12
C GLY A 222 -12.88 20.68 17.08
N ALA A 223 -12.23 21.84 17.14
CA ALA A 223 -12.86 23.16 17.16
C ALA A 223 -12.67 23.95 15.85
N GLY A 224 -11.72 23.55 15.01
CA GLY A 224 -11.26 24.34 13.87
C GLY A 224 -10.56 25.63 14.33
N ARG A 225 -10.22 26.51 13.37
CA ARG A 225 -9.55 27.78 13.62
C ARG A 225 -10.35 28.95 13.09
N LYS A 226 -10.24 30.10 13.77
CA LYS A 226 -10.76 31.37 13.25
C LYS A 226 -10.04 31.71 11.96
N VAL A 227 -10.83 31.98 10.92
CA VAL A 227 -10.33 32.37 9.61
C VAL A 227 -10.86 33.76 9.28
N THR A 228 -10.02 34.58 8.63
CA THR A 228 -10.42 35.93 8.25
C THR A 228 -11.35 35.85 7.03
N PRO A 229 -12.56 36.46 7.07
CA PRO A 229 -13.46 36.52 5.93
C PRO A 229 -12.76 37.00 4.66
N GLY A 230 -13.01 36.32 3.54
CA GLY A 230 -12.36 36.61 2.25
C GLY A 230 -10.85 36.28 2.15
N ARG A 231 -10.22 35.74 3.22
CA ARG A 231 -8.80 35.35 3.25
C ARG A 231 -8.53 33.94 3.75
N TRP A 232 -9.56 33.11 3.93
CA TRP A 232 -9.44 31.78 4.52
C TRP A 232 -8.41 30.85 3.83
N LEU A 233 -8.32 30.87 2.50
CA LEU A 233 -7.32 30.10 1.74
C LEU A 233 -6.17 30.96 1.21
N ARG A 234 -5.94 32.13 1.81
CA ARG A 234 -4.94 33.13 1.37
C ARG A 234 -3.70 33.18 2.28
N GLY A 235 -3.06 32.04 2.54
CA GLY A 235 -1.69 31.99 3.08
C GLY A 235 -0.66 32.57 2.11
N THR A 236 0.64 32.47 2.42
CA THR A 236 1.72 32.76 1.47
C THR A 236 1.47 31.98 0.17
N HIS A 237 0.99 32.69 -0.87
CA HIS A 237 0.59 32.22 -2.20
C HIS A 237 -0.82 31.62 -2.41
N GLY A 238 -1.72 31.60 -1.41
CA GLY A 238 -3.11 31.19 -1.68
C GLY A 238 -3.37 29.68 -1.73
N ASN A 239 -2.51 28.90 -1.10
CA ASN A 239 -2.39 27.47 -1.37
C ASN A 239 -2.87 26.54 -0.25
N ALA A 240 -3.19 27.10 0.92
CA ALA A 240 -3.61 26.35 2.10
C ALA A 240 -4.42 27.23 3.07
N GLY A 241 -5.30 26.60 3.87
CA GLY A 241 -5.98 27.20 5.00
C GLY A 241 -6.37 26.16 6.04
N ALA A 242 -6.55 26.60 7.29
CA ALA A 242 -7.00 25.74 8.38
C ALA A 242 -8.47 25.34 8.21
N PHE A 243 -8.93 24.30 8.88
CA PHE A 243 -10.37 24.02 8.96
C PHE A 243 -11.10 25.18 9.68
N PRO A 244 -12.14 25.81 9.09
CA PRO A 244 -12.82 26.97 9.69
C PRO A 244 -13.58 26.63 10.97
N GLU A 245 -13.46 27.46 11.99
CA GLU A 245 -14.25 27.37 13.22
C GLU A 245 -15.77 27.46 12.94
N SER A 246 -16.19 28.30 11.98
CA SER A 246 -17.62 28.46 11.63
C SER A 246 -18.24 27.16 11.11
N ILE A 247 -17.47 26.39 10.34
CA ILE A 247 -17.89 25.10 9.79
C ILE A 247 -17.73 24.00 10.84
N ALA A 248 -16.64 24.02 11.62
CA ALA A 248 -16.42 23.04 12.68
C ALA A 248 -17.55 23.04 13.71
N LYS A 249 -18.07 24.21 14.12
CA LYS A 249 -19.24 24.30 15.02
C LYS A 249 -20.48 23.59 14.51
N LYS A 250 -20.70 23.57 13.20
CA LYS A 250 -21.84 22.89 12.56
C LYS A 250 -21.61 21.40 12.38
N MET A 251 -20.34 20.99 12.25
CA MET A 251 -19.96 19.60 11.98
C MET A 251 -19.72 18.81 13.27
N LYS A 252 -19.25 19.46 14.34
CA LYS A 252 -18.87 18.83 15.60
C LYS A 252 -20.01 18.00 16.19
N GLY A 253 -19.71 16.76 16.59
CA GLY A 253 -20.68 15.82 17.15
C GLY A 253 -21.55 15.12 16.10
N ARG A 254 -21.47 15.48 14.81
CA ARG A 254 -22.15 14.73 13.75
C ARG A 254 -21.35 13.49 13.41
N SER A 255 -22.05 12.38 13.23
CA SER A 255 -21.48 11.14 12.69
C SER A 255 -21.55 11.13 11.17
N PHE A 256 -20.47 10.68 10.54
CA PHE A 256 -20.35 10.51 9.09
C PHE A 256 -20.10 9.04 8.77
N ARG A 257 -20.66 8.55 7.66
CA ARG A 257 -20.55 7.14 7.25
C ARG A 257 -19.15 6.75 6.73
N ASP A 258 -18.41 7.73 6.22
CA ASP A 258 -17.06 7.63 5.69
C ASP A 258 -16.50 9.06 5.49
N PHE A 259 -15.20 9.16 5.18
CA PHE A 259 -14.55 10.46 5.00
C PHE A 259 -15.03 11.21 3.76
N ASP A 260 -15.54 10.51 2.74
CA ASP A 260 -16.14 11.14 1.56
C ASP A 260 -17.46 11.84 1.88
N HIS A 261 -18.28 11.26 2.76
CA HIS A 261 -19.46 11.91 3.30
C HIS A 261 -19.08 13.14 4.11
N PHE A 262 -18.09 13.03 4.98
CA PHE A 262 -17.56 14.17 5.75
C PHE A 262 -17.09 15.29 4.81
N ARG A 263 -16.27 14.97 3.81
CA ARG A 263 -15.79 15.92 2.80
C ARG A 263 -16.93 16.55 2.00
N SER A 264 -17.93 15.77 1.62
CA SER A 264 -19.10 16.25 0.89
C SER A 264 -19.91 17.25 1.71
N GLU A 265 -20.21 16.92 2.96
CA GLU A 265 -20.94 17.79 3.88
C GLU A 265 -20.13 19.04 4.23
N PHE A 266 -18.82 18.92 4.44
CA PHE A 266 -17.92 20.05 4.62
C PHE A 266 -18.05 21.08 3.50
N TRP A 267 -17.97 20.65 2.24
CA TRP A 267 -18.09 21.58 1.10
C TRP A 267 -19.49 22.17 0.97
N LYS A 268 -20.55 21.43 1.29
CA LYS A 268 -21.91 22.00 1.35
C LYS A 268 -22.01 23.11 2.39
N GLU A 269 -21.49 22.88 3.59
CA GLU A 269 -21.50 23.87 4.67
C GLU A 269 -20.69 25.12 4.31
N VAL A 270 -19.54 24.94 3.66
CA VAL A 270 -18.75 26.04 3.10
C VAL A 270 -19.54 26.83 2.05
N SER A 271 -20.30 26.15 1.18
CA SER A 271 -21.11 26.83 0.16
C SER A 271 -22.21 27.73 0.73
N MET A 272 -22.66 27.43 1.95
CA MET A 272 -23.71 28.17 2.67
C MET A 272 -23.18 29.29 3.57
N ASP A 273 -21.86 29.38 3.76
CA ASP A 273 -21.20 30.43 4.55
C ASP A 273 -20.71 31.54 3.60
N PRO A 274 -21.32 32.75 3.58
CA PRO A 274 -20.94 33.83 2.66
C PRO A 274 -19.50 34.31 2.85
N ASP A 275 -18.96 34.27 4.08
CA ASP A 275 -17.61 34.74 4.40
C ASP A 275 -16.53 33.80 3.83
N LEU A 276 -16.90 32.54 3.61
CA LEU A 276 -16.04 31.50 3.05
C LEU A 276 -16.30 31.26 1.56
N SER A 277 -17.56 31.19 1.13
CA SER A 277 -17.95 30.93 -0.25
C SER A 277 -17.68 32.13 -1.17
N GLY A 278 -17.72 33.36 -0.64
CA GLY A 278 -17.51 34.59 -1.40
C GLY A 278 -16.13 34.72 -2.05
N GLN A 279 -15.14 33.91 -1.64
CA GLN A 279 -13.82 33.89 -2.26
C GLN A 279 -13.74 33.02 -3.52
N PHE A 280 -14.81 32.29 -3.87
CA PHE A 280 -14.84 31.35 -5.01
C PHE A 280 -15.73 31.86 -6.15
N SER A 281 -15.45 31.39 -7.37
CA SER A 281 -16.31 31.65 -8.53
C SER A 281 -17.68 30.98 -8.39
N LYS A 282 -18.71 31.50 -9.09
CA LYS A 282 -20.06 30.89 -9.10
C LYS A 282 -20.06 29.41 -9.46
N SER A 283 -19.18 28.99 -10.38
CA SER A 283 -19.02 27.58 -10.76
C SER A 283 -18.47 26.74 -9.60
N ASN A 284 -17.48 27.25 -8.87
CA ASN A 284 -16.94 26.57 -7.70
C ASN A 284 -17.96 26.53 -6.55
N VAL A 285 -18.74 27.59 -6.34
CA VAL A 285 -19.85 27.58 -5.37
C VAL A 285 -20.86 26.49 -5.73
N SER A 286 -21.27 26.41 -7.00
CA SER A 286 -22.18 25.35 -7.48
C SER A 286 -21.62 23.93 -7.26
N ARG A 287 -20.32 23.72 -7.45
CA ARG A 287 -19.67 22.43 -7.12
C ARG A 287 -19.78 22.12 -5.63
N MET A 288 -19.48 23.09 -4.77
CA MET A 288 -19.53 22.94 -3.32
C MET A 288 -20.94 22.66 -2.82
N THR A 289 -21.97 23.28 -3.39
CA THR A 289 -23.39 22.97 -3.09
C THR A 289 -23.75 21.52 -3.41
N ASN A 290 -23.08 20.90 -4.38
CA ASN A 290 -23.22 19.47 -4.71
C ASN A 290 -22.27 18.56 -3.90
N GLY A 291 -21.57 19.10 -2.89
CA GLY A 291 -20.61 18.37 -2.06
C GLY A 291 -19.28 18.06 -2.76
N LEU A 292 -18.98 18.74 -3.86
CA LEU A 292 -17.72 18.61 -4.59
C LEU A 292 -16.75 19.71 -4.17
N ALA A 293 -15.48 19.35 -4.04
CA ALA A 293 -14.42 20.32 -3.79
C ALA A 293 -14.34 21.36 -4.93
N PRO A 294 -14.10 22.64 -4.60
CA PRO A 294 -13.86 23.67 -5.60
C PRO A 294 -12.56 23.38 -6.34
N LYS A 295 -12.47 23.83 -7.60
CA LYS A 295 -11.24 23.76 -8.37
C LYS A 295 -10.24 24.81 -7.87
N ALA A 296 -8.99 24.40 -7.71
CA ALA A 296 -7.86 25.29 -7.46
C ALA A 296 -7.50 26.07 -8.74
N SER A 297 -6.64 27.08 -8.60
CA SER A 297 -6.01 27.73 -9.76
C SER A 297 -5.27 26.70 -10.61
N ILE A 298 -5.20 26.92 -11.92
CA ILE A 298 -4.42 26.06 -12.82
C ILE A 298 -2.94 26.02 -12.43
N THR A 299 -2.42 27.14 -11.89
CA THR A 299 -1.06 27.25 -11.36
C THR A 299 -0.85 26.50 -10.05
N GLN A 300 -1.90 25.91 -9.48
CA GLN A 300 -1.87 25.13 -8.24
C GLN A 300 -2.42 23.71 -8.45
N SER A 301 -2.61 23.31 -9.71
CA SER A 301 -3.00 21.95 -10.10
C SER A 301 -1.76 21.10 -10.40
N VAL A 302 -1.88 19.77 -10.24
CA VAL A 302 -0.84 18.77 -10.55
C VAL A 302 -1.47 17.65 -11.39
N GLY A 303 -1.11 17.55 -12.66
CA GLY A 303 -1.70 16.58 -13.59
C GLY A 303 -3.23 16.69 -13.64
N LYS A 304 -3.94 15.59 -13.36
CA LYS A 304 -5.41 15.54 -13.29
C LYS A 304 -5.97 16.08 -11.95
N ASN A 305 -5.14 16.29 -10.94
CA ASN A 305 -5.54 16.78 -9.64
C ASN A 305 -5.70 18.30 -9.67
N THR A 306 -6.94 18.74 -9.74
CA THR A 306 -7.32 20.15 -9.98
C THR A 306 -8.21 20.74 -8.89
N SER A 307 -8.59 19.97 -7.88
CA SER A 307 -9.51 20.39 -6.81
C SER A 307 -8.80 20.45 -5.46
N TYR A 308 -9.26 21.33 -4.57
CA TYR A 308 -8.74 21.38 -3.20
C TYR A 308 -8.90 20.04 -2.48
N VAL A 309 -7.94 19.73 -1.63
CA VAL A 309 -7.83 18.50 -0.85
C VAL A 309 -7.94 18.83 0.64
N ILE A 310 -8.61 17.97 1.40
CA ILE A 310 -8.55 17.98 2.86
C ILE A 310 -7.43 17.04 3.27
N HIS A 311 -6.44 17.56 3.99
CA HIS A 311 -5.20 16.88 4.36
C HIS A 311 -5.10 16.78 5.89
N HIS A 312 -4.70 15.62 6.39
CA HIS A 312 -4.43 15.39 7.81
C HIS A 312 -3.05 15.93 8.20
N ILE A 313 -2.98 16.78 9.22
CA ILE A 313 -1.75 17.47 9.68
C ILE A 313 -0.82 16.52 10.43
N GLU A 314 -1.39 15.67 11.26
CA GLU A 314 -0.78 14.48 11.82
C GLU A 314 -1.34 13.30 11.02
N PRO A 315 -0.48 12.52 10.34
CA PRO A 315 -0.94 11.39 9.56
C PRO A 315 -1.73 10.41 10.41
N ILE A 316 -2.72 9.77 9.81
CA ILE A 316 -3.55 8.78 10.50
C ILE A 316 -2.67 7.64 11.02
N GLN A 317 -1.61 7.27 10.28
CA GLN A 317 -0.63 6.26 10.73
C GLN A 317 0.18 6.65 11.98
N HIS A 318 0.15 7.92 12.37
CA HIS A 318 0.83 8.44 13.57
C HIS A 318 -0.14 8.78 14.71
N GLY A 319 -1.41 8.35 14.60
CA GLY A 319 -2.43 8.59 15.62
C GLY A 319 -3.26 9.85 15.39
N GLY A 320 -3.08 10.52 14.24
CA GLY A 320 -3.88 11.67 13.86
C GLY A 320 -5.36 11.31 13.72
N GLY A 321 -6.23 12.12 14.35
CA GLY A 321 -7.67 11.90 14.29
C GLY A 321 -8.21 12.06 12.87
N VAL A 322 -8.93 11.05 12.37
CA VAL A 322 -9.49 11.03 11.00
C VAL A 322 -10.53 12.14 10.81
N TYR A 323 -11.39 12.34 11.81
CA TYR A 323 -12.48 13.32 11.80
C TYR A 323 -12.22 14.49 12.77
N ASP A 324 -11.00 14.59 13.30
CA ASP A 324 -10.60 15.70 14.15
C ASP A 324 -10.32 16.92 13.28
N MET A 325 -11.22 17.89 13.30
CA MET A 325 -11.13 19.10 12.48
C MET A 325 -9.92 19.98 12.84
N ASP A 326 -9.31 19.79 14.02
CA ASP A 326 -8.05 20.45 14.38
C ASP A 326 -6.84 19.78 13.72
N ASN A 327 -7.00 18.51 13.33
CA ASN A 327 -6.04 17.74 12.55
C ASN A 327 -6.22 17.91 11.02
N LEU A 328 -7.14 18.75 10.55
CA LEU A 328 -7.42 18.90 9.12
C LEU A 328 -6.98 20.26 8.55
N ARG A 329 -6.45 20.21 7.32
CA ARG A 329 -6.03 21.38 6.55
C ARG A 329 -6.56 21.31 5.13
N ILE A 330 -7.05 22.43 4.61
CA ILE A 330 -7.50 22.54 3.23
C ILE A 330 -6.33 23.04 2.39
N VAL A 331 -5.94 22.30 1.35
CA VAL A 331 -4.77 22.62 0.54
C VAL A 331 -5.04 22.46 -0.95
N THR A 332 -4.25 23.15 -1.76
CA THR A 332 -4.23 22.95 -3.22
C THR A 332 -3.49 21.67 -3.60
N PRO A 333 -3.78 21.06 -4.77
CA PRO A 333 -3.06 19.88 -5.26
C PRO A 333 -1.55 20.04 -5.29
N ARG A 334 -1.06 21.21 -5.72
CA ARG A 334 0.38 21.48 -5.79
C ARG A 334 1.02 21.59 -4.42
N TYR A 335 0.39 22.32 -3.50
CA TYR A 335 0.90 22.42 -2.13
C TYR A 335 0.86 21.09 -1.39
N HIS A 336 -0.16 20.27 -1.68
CA HIS A 336 -0.16 18.88 -1.27
C HIS A 336 1.11 18.22 -1.79
N ALA A 337 1.27 18.05 -3.11
CA ALA A 337 2.35 17.25 -3.69
C ALA A 337 3.78 17.75 -3.42
N GLU A 338 4.00 19.08 -3.37
CA GLU A 338 5.35 19.67 -3.43
C GLU A 338 5.84 20.25 -2.10
N VAL A 339 4.93 20.55 -1.16
CA VAL A 339 5.27 21.29 0.07
C VAL A 339 4.95 20.50 1.33
N LEU A 340 3.86 19.74 1.32
CA LEU A 340 3.59 18.79 2.38
C LEU A 340 4.44 17.55 2.16
N ASP A 341 5.07 17.08 3.23
CA ASP A 341 6.10 16.05 3.21
C ASP A 341 5.62 14.79 2.45
N PRO A 342 6.48 14.16 1.64
CA PRO A 342 6.17 12.93 0.89
C PRO A 342 5.46 11.84 1.71
N SER A 343 5.76 11.74 3.01
CA SER A 343 5.15 10.81 3.97
C SER A 343 3.67 11.07 4.30
N TYR A 344 3.07 12.09 3.70
CA TYR A 344 1.66 12.44 3.83
C TYR A 344 0.82 12.12 2.58
N HIS A 345 1.46 11.64 1.51
CA HIS A 345 0.79 11.25 0.26
C HIS A 345 0.58 9.74 0.24
N TYR A 346 -0.41 9.27 0.99
CA TYR A 346 -0.86 7.87 0.95
C TYR A 346 -2.37 7.82 0.84
#